data_AF-U9TR48-F1
#
_entry.id   AF-U9TR48-F1
#
_cell.length_a   1.000
_cell.length_b   1.000
_cell.length_c   1.000
_cell.angle_alpha   90.00
_cell.angle_beta   90.00
_cell.angle_gamma   90.00
#
_symmetry.space_group_name_H-M   'P 1'
#
loop_
_entity.id
_entity.type
_entity.pdbx_description
1 polymer ?
#
loop_
_entity_poly.entity_id
_entity_poly.type
_entity_poly.pdbx_seq_one_letter_code
_entity_poly.pdbx_strand_id
1 'polypeptide(L)'
;DILYELENDPHAYPFYKYINSNYFNVTINQPIDLFTINLKLENNQYLNAEEFKKDIHLMFDNCFISNDDESDIYISGRELEDVFNKLWYIYQIEQKQENSN
;
A
#
# COMPACT_ATOMS: atom_id res chain seq x y z
N ASP A 1 -13.07 -2.62 -4.87
CA ASP A 1 -12.46 -1.54 -4.08
C ASP A 1 -10.98 -1.86 -3.97
N ILE A 2 -10.09 -0.95 -4.34
CA ILE A 2 -8.63 -1.22 -4.44
C ILE A 2 -8.09 -1.73 -3.10
N LEU A 3 -8.50 -1.11 -2.00
CA LEU A 3 -7.99 -1.45 -0.69
C LEU A 3 -8.45 -2.84 -0.24
N TYR A 4 -9.71 -3.18 -0.51
CA TYR A 4 -10.25 -4.52 -0.26
C TYR A 4 -9.47 -5.61 -1.01
N GLU A 5 -9.15 -5.40 -2.29
CA GLU A 5 -8.37 -6.38 -3.06
C GLU A 5 -6.96 -6.55 -2.50
N LEU A 6 -6.32 -5.45 -2.09
CA LEU A 6 -5.01 -5.51 -1.44
C LEU A 6 -5.06 -6.23 -0.10
N GLU A 7 -6.01 -5.92 0.77
CA GLU A 7 -6.12 -6.54 2.11
C GLU A 7 -6.39 -8.05 2.05
N ASN A 8 -7.01 -8.54 0.97
CA ASN A 8 -7.30 -9.96 0.77
C ASN A 8 -6.24 -10.68 -0.07
N ASP A 9 -5.19 -9.99 -0.54
CA ASP A 9 -4.08 -10.63 -1.24
C ASP A 9 -3.23 -11.47 -0.26
N PRO A 10 -2.81 -12.70 -0.63
CA PRO A 10 -2.00 -13.55 0.25
C PRO A 10 -0.66 -12.90 0.67
N HIS A 11 -0.15 -11.94 -0.09
CA HIS A 11 1.10 -11.23 0.21
C HIS A 11 0.90 -10.02 1.14
N ALA A 12 -0.34 -9.69 1.52
CA ALA A 12 -0.64 -8.51 2.33
C ALA A 12 -0.37 -8.68 3.83
N TYR A 13 -0.16 -9.91 4.29
CA TYR A 13 0.03 -10.20 5.71
C TYR A 13 1.11 -9.34 6.41
N PRO A 14 2.31 -9.12 5.82
CA PRO A 14 3.33 -8.26 6.43
C PRO A 14 2.96 -6.78 6.48
N PHE A 15 1.95 -6.35 5.71
CA PHE A 15 1.56 -4.95 5.50
C PHE A 15 0.26 -4.58 6.23
N TYR A 16 -0.42 -5.54 6.85
CA TYR A 16 -1.75 -5.32 7.44
C TYR A 16 -1.71 -4.34 8.62
N LYS A 17 -0.73 -4.48 9.50
CA LYS A 17 -0.54 -3.57 10.65
C LYS A 17 0.94 -3.51 11.00
N TYR A 18 1.47 -2.30 11.12
CA TYR A 18 2.79 -2.06 11.62
C TYR A 18 2.86 -2.49 13.08
N ILE A 19 3.48 -3.64 13.33
CA ILE A 19 3.81 -4.06 14.67
C ILE A 19 5.23 -3.54 14.93
N ASN A 20 5.34 -2.50 15.77
CA ASN A 20 6.61 -2.09 16.35
C ASN A 20 7.10 -3.19 17.30
N SER A 21 7.60 -4.27 16.73
CA SER A 21 8.24 -5.33 17.46
C SER A 21 9.73 -4.99 17.48
N ASN A 22 10.31 -4.91 18.67
CA ASN A 22 11.76 -4.72 18.89
C ASN A 22 12.64 -5.83 18.24
N TYR A 23 12.07 -6.68 17.38
CA TYR A 23 12.75 -7.71 16.59
C TYR A 23 13.38 -7.16 15.30
N PHE A 24 12.85 -6.07 14.76
CA PHE A 24 13.38 -5.44 13.54
C PHE A 24 14.07 -4.14 13.96
N ASN A 25 15.41 -4.12 13.95
CA ASN A 25 16.24 -2.93 14.18
C ASN A 25 16.14 -1.95 12.98
N VAL A 26 14.93 -1.72 12.50
CA VAL A 26 14.65 -0.91 11.32
C VAL A 26 13.99 0.39 11.79
N THR A 27 14.70 1.49 11.62
CA THR A 27 14.15 2.83 11.82
C THR A 27 13.40 3.24 10.55
N ILE A 28 12.08 3.11 10.54
CA ILE A 28 11.24 3.65 9.47
C ILE A 28 10.92 5.12 9.80
N ASN A 29 11.30 6.04 8.90
CA ASN A 29 11.12 7.49 9.11
C ASN A 29 9.63 7.91 9.10
N GLN A 30 8.81 7.24 8.29
CA GLN A 30 7.38 7.53 8.15
C GLN A 30 6.59 6.21 8.11
N PRO A 31 6.36 5.55 9.25
CA PRO A 31 5.67 4.27 9.29
C PRO A 31 4.23 4.43 8.76
N ILE A 32 3.83 3.51 7.89
CA ILE A 32 2.49 3.41 7.34
C ILE A 32 2.19 1.94 7.01
N ASP A 33 0.92 1.56 7.10
CA ASP A 33 0.42 0.20 6.90
C ASP A 33 -1.01 0.26 6.32
N LEU A 34 -1.52 -0.87 5.83
CA LEU A 34 -2.86 -0.95 5.23
C LEU A 34 -3.96 -0.55 6.21
N PHE A 35 -3.84 -0.89 7.49
CA PHE A 35 -4.79 -0.47 8.52
C PHE A 35 -4.87 1.06 8.67
N THR A 36 -3.72 1.73 8.70
CA THR A 36 -3.62 3.20 8.77
C THR A 36 -4.18 3.84 7.52
N ILE A 37 -3.87 3.28 6.35
CA ILE A 37 -4.41 3.75 5.06
C ILE A 37 -5.94 3.60 5.02
N ASN A 38 -6.47 2.46 5.49
CA ASN A 38 -7.92 2.26 5.62
C ASN A 38 -8.55 3.30 6.55
N LEU A 39 -7.98 3.52 7.73
CA LEU A 39 -8.47 4.53 8.66
C LEU A 39 -8.45 5.94 8.05
N LYS A 40 -7.39 6.30 7.31
CA LYS A 40 -7.33 7.60 6.62
C LYS A 40 -8.41 7.73 5.56
N LEU A 41 -8.68 6.66 4.81
CA LEU A 41 -9.73 6.60 3.81
C LEU A 41 -11.12 6.74 4.43
N GLU A 42 -11.44 5.93 5.45
CA GLU A 42 -12.72 5.95 6.17
C GLU A 42 -13.01 7.33 6.83
N ASN A 43 -11.96 8.01 7.28
CA ASN A 43 -12.06 9.33 7.91
C ASN A 43 -11.97 10.51 6.90
N ASN A 44 -12.04 10.25 5.59
CA ASN A 44 -11.95 11.26 4.52
C ASN A 44 -10.68 12.15 4.64
N GLN A 45 -9.55 11.56 5.02
CA GLN A 45 -8.30 12.28 5.23
C GLN A 45 -7.45 12.41 3.95
N TYR A 46 -7.96 11.92 2.81
CA TYR A 46 -7.36 12.11 1.49
C TYR A 46 -8.15 13.14 0.70
N LEU A 47 -7.48 14.21 0.24
CA LEU A 47 -8.11 15.25 -0.57
C LEU A 47 -8.42 14.76 -1.99
N ASN A 48 -7.66 13.77 -2.46
CA ASN A 48 -7.80 13.18 -3.79
C ASN A 48 -7.16 11.79 -3.81
N ALA A 49 -7.45 11.03 -4.87
CA ALA A 49 -6.97 9.67 -5.02
C ALA A 49 -5.43 9.57 -5.12
N GLU A 50 -4.74 10.62 -5.61
CA GLU A 50 -3.27 10.61 -5.69
C GLU A 50 -2.61 10.69 -4.30
N GLU A 51 -3.26 11.25 -3.28
CA GLU A 51 -2.77 11.20 -1.90
C GLU A 51 -2.87 9.79 -1.31
N PHE A 52 -3.97 9.09 -1.57
CA PHE A 52 -4.12 7.67 -1.23
C PHE A 52 -3.03 6.82 -1.91
N LYS A 53 -2.80 7.04 -3.20
CA LYS A 53 -1.74 6.36 -3.97
C LYS A 53 -0.36 6.58 -3.37
N LYS A 54 -0.04 7.81 -2.97
CA LYS A 54 1.25 8.16 -2.35
C LYS A 54 1.49 7.38 -1.06
N ASP A 55 0.48 7.22 -0.23
CA ASP A 55 0.58 6.47 1.02
C ASP A 55 0.79 4.97 0.77
N ILE A 56 0.12 4.39 -0.24
CA ILE A 56 0.36 3.00 -0.64
C ILE A 56 1.80 2.82 -1.13
N HIS A 57 2.32 3.72 -1.98
CA HIS A 57 3.72 3.63 -2.41
C HIS A 57 4.71 3.84 -1.25
N LEU A 58 4.43 4.75 -0.32
CA LEU A 58 5.26 4.94 0.87
C LEU A 58 5.36 3.66 1.70
N MET A 59 4.28 2.88 1.79
CA MET A 59 4.28 1.57 2.45
C MET A 59 5.29 0.61 1.78
N PHE A 60 5.29 0.54 0.45
CA PHE A 60 6.23 -0.29 -0.31
C PHE A 60 7.67 0.23 -0.24
N ASP A 61 7.88 1.54 -0.39
CA ASP A 61 9.20 2.17 -0.28
C ASP A 61 9.84 1.89 1.08
N ASN A 62 9.05 2.02 2.16
CA ASN A 62 9.50 1.68 3.50
C ASN A 62 9.92 0.20 3.60
N CYS A 63 9.16 -0.71 2.98
CA CYS A 63 9.50 -2.12 2.92
C CYS A 63 10.82 -2.37 2.18
N PHE A 64 11.02 -1.75 1.02
CA PHE A 64 12.20 -1.99 0.18
C PHE A 64 13.48 -1.34 0.71
N ILE A 65 13.37 -0.24 1.47
CA ILE A 65 14.51 0.39 2.14
C ILE A 65 14.96 -0.42 3.35
N SER A 66 14.01 -1.09 4.01
CA SER A 66 14.22 -1.70 5.32
C SER A 66 14.64 -3.16 5.28
N ASN A 67 14.33 -3.85 4.19
CA ASN A 67 14.46 -5.30 4.08
C ASN A 67 15.39 -5.68 2.93
N ASP A 68 16.09 -6.80 3.10
CA ASP A 68 16.94 -7.41 2.07
C ASP A 68 16.09 -7.88 0.88
N ASP A 69 16.60 -7.75 -0.35
CA ASP A 69 15.84 -8.04 -1.57
C ASP A 69 15.55 -9.53 -1.78
N GLU A 70 16.28 -10.42 -1.09
CA GLU A 70 16.02 -11.85 -1.05
C GLU A 70 15.03 -12.25 0.06
N SER A 71 14.60 -11.32 0.91
CA SER A 71 13.69 -11.62 2.03
C SER A 71 12.23 -11.83 1.58
N ASP A 72 11.53 -12.73 2.25
CA ASP A 72 10.11 -13.03 1.98
C ASP A 72 9.20 -11.79 2.04
N ILE A 73 9.54 -10.82 2.90
CA ILE A 73 8.79 -9.55 3.04
C ILE A 73 9.04 -8.62 1.85
N TYR A 74 10.28 -8.53 1.36
CA TYR A 74 10.60 -7.76 0.17
C TYR A 74 9.89 -8.35 -1.05
N ILE A 75 9.97 -9.67 -1.22
CA ILE A 75 9.31 -10.39 -2.32
C ILE A 75 7.79 -10.18 -2.25
N SER A 76 7.18 -10.36 -1.07
CA SER A 76 5.75 -10.09 -0.85
C SER A 76 5.39 -8.63 -1.19
N GLY A 77 6.25 -7.67 -0.85
CA GLY A 77 6.05 -6.26 -1.18
C GLY A 77 6.03 -5.99 -2.68
N ARG A 78 6.89 -6.68 -3.45
CA ARG A 78 6.93 -6.57 -4.91
C ARG A 78 5.67 -7.15 -5.55
N GLU A 79 5.25 -8.34 -5.12
CA GLU A 79 4.02 -8.98 -5.62
C GLU A 79 2.78 -8.10 -5.32
N LEU A 80 2.69 -7.56 -4.11
CA LEU A 80 1.58 -6.70 -3.72
C LEU A 80 1.58 -5.34 -4.44
N GLU A 81 2.76 -4.76 -4.71
CA GLU A 81 2.92 -3.55 -5.52
C GLU A 81 2.43 -3.77 -6.96
N ASP A 82 2.72 -4.92 -7.56
CA ASP A 82 2.25 -5.26 -8.91
C ASP A 82 0.72 -5.38 -8.97
N VAL A 83 0.11 -6.00 -7.95
CA VAL A 83 -1.36 -6.04 -7.79
C VAL A 83 -1.92 -4.63 -7.68
N PHE A 84 -1.33 -3.77 -6.84
CA PHE A 84 -1.76 -2.38 -6.71
C PHE A 84 -1.67 -1.62 -8.03
N ASN A 85 -0.55 -1.70 -8.74
CA ASN A 85 -0.33 -1.00 -10.01
C ASN A 85 -1.36 -1.40 -11.07
N LYS A 86 -1.72 -2.69 -11.13
CA LYS A 86 -2.78 -3.19 -12.03
C LYS A 86 -4.14 -2.60 -11.67
N LEU A 87 -4.53 -2.63 -10.40
CA LEU A 87 -5.80 -2.07 -9.93
C LEU A 87 -5.87 -0.56 -10.15
N TRP A 88 -4.78 0.15 -9.86
CA TRP A 88 -4.66 1.59 -10.06
C TRP A 88 -4.82 1.98 -11.53
N TYR A 89 -4.22 1.22 -12.44
CA TYR A 89 -4.36 1.44 -13.87
C TYR A 89 -5.82 1.30 -14.33
N ILE A 90 -6.55 0.28 -13.84
CA ILE A 90 -7.97 0.08 -14.14
C ILE A 90 -8.80 1.27 -13.63
N TYR A 91 -8.59 1.67 -12.36
CA TYR A 91 -9.24 2.83 -11.77
C TYR A 91 -9.03 4.10 -12.63
N GLN A 92 -7.81 4.35 -13.09
CA GLN A 92 -7.53 5.51 -13.95
C GLN A 92 -8.26 5.48 -15.29
N ILE A 93 -8.52 4.29 -15.86
CA ILE A 93 -9.31 4.15 -17.08
C ILE A 93 -10.78 4.50 -16.82
N GLU A 94 -11.35 3.95 -15.75
CA GLU A 94 -12.75 4.17 -15.37
C GLU A 94 -13.03 5.66 -15.12
N GLN A 95 -12.14 6.33 -14.37
CA GLN A 95 -12.26 7.77 -14.11
C GLN A 95 -12.19 8.62 -15.38
N LYS A 96 -11.42 8.21 -16.40
CA LYS A 96 -11.37 8.94 -17.68
C LYS A 96 -12.66 8.78 -18.48
N GLN A 97 -13.29 7.61 -18.41
CA GLN A 97 -14.56 7.36 -19.10
C GLN A 97 -15.71 8.15 -18.46
N GLU A 98 -15.74 8.23 -17.13
CA GLU A 98 -16.72 9.03 -16.39
C GLU A 98 -16.60 10.53 -16.71
N ASN A 99 -15.38 11.07 -16.78
CA ASN A 99 -15.14 12.47 -17.10
C ASN A 99 -15.32 12.81 -18.59
N SER A 100 -15.57 11.82 -19.44
CA SER A 100 -15.80 11.99 -20.88
C SER A 100 -17.28 11.92 -21.28
N ASN A 101 -18.19 11.64 -20.32
CA ASN A 101 -19.64 11.58 -20.48
C ASN A 101 -20.32 12.77 -19.79
#